data_AF-A0A352NL68-F1
#
_entry.id   AF-A0A352NL68-F1
#
_cell.length_a   1.000
_cell.length_b   1.000
_cell.length_c   1.000
_cell.angle_alpha   90.00
_cell.angle_beta   90.00
_cell.angle_gamma   90.00
#
_symmetry.space_group_name_H-M   'P 1'
#
loop_
_entity.id
_entity.type
_entity.pdbx_description
1 polymer ?
#
loop_
_entity_poly.entity_id
_entity_poly.type
_entity_poly.pdbx_seq_one_letter_code
_entity_poly.pdbx_strand_id
1 'polypeptide(L)'
;MPGPMQTRVDVKLCKKCGNTYPATIDFFPRNRFKNFVSPCRICRREYNKKYYSDPDKRAKHIQDTIDWQRKNREKYNARLSKYRIKNKTKLANYNRKYMGKWRKLHPNKVKEINKRYYEKRKGRN
;
A
#
# COMPACT_ATOMS: atom_id res chain seq x y z
N MET A 1 -13.67 43.46 -9.91
CA MET A 1 -13.38 42.04 -10.23
C MET A 1 -11.96 41.74 -9.78
N PRO A 2 -11.72 40.78 -8.87
CA PRO A 2 -10.36 40.42 -8.47
C PRO A 2 -9.65 39.71 -9.63
N GLY A 3 -8.48 40.23 -10.04
CA GLY A 3 -7.65 39.65 -11.10
C GLY A 3 -7.05 38.28 -10.71
N PRO A 4 -6.53 37.51 -11.68
CA PRO A 4 -5.95 36.21 -11.43
C PRO A 4 -4.73 36.33 -10.52
N MET A 5 -4.76 35.67 -9.36
CA MET A 5 -3.61 35.54 -8.47
C MET A 5 -2.51 34.76 -9.18
N GLN A 6 -1.41 35.42 -9.54
CA GLN A 6 -0.21 34.76 -10.01
C GLN A 6 0.41 33.97 -8.85
N THR A 7 0.24 32.65 -8.83
CA THR A 7 0.94 31.79 -7.89
C THR A 7 2.41 31.74 -8.29
N ARG A 8 3.28 32.38 -7.51
CA ARG A 8 4.74 32.21 -7.66
C ARG A 8 5.05 30.73 -7.49
N VAL A 9 5.60 30.12 -8.55
CA VAL A 9 6.00 28.72 -8.51
C VAL A 9 7.35 28.67 -7.82
N ASP A 10 7.35 28.29 -6.54
CA ASP A 10 8.59 28.03 -5.82
C ASP A 10 9.39 26.94 -6.55
N VAL A 11 10.68 27.18 -6.76
CA VAL A 11 11.60 26.19 -7.37
C VAL A 11 12.48 25.57 -6.29
N LYS A 12 12.82 24.29 -6.46
CA LYS A 12 13.66 23.54 -5.52
C LYS A 12 14.71 22.71 -6.25
N LEU A 13 15.92 22.70 -5.71
CA LEU A 13 17.05 21.90 -6.19
C LEU A 13 16.98 20.47 -5.63
N CYS A 14 17.12 19.47 -6.51
CA CYS A 14 17.30 18.09 -6.07
C CYS A 14 18.76 17.85 -5.64
N LYS A 15 19.01 17.53 -4.36
CA LYS A 15 20.38 17.24 -3.88
C LYS A 15 21.03 15.99 -4.47
N LYS A 16 20.28 15.13 -5.16
CA LYS A 16 20.81 13.88 -5.73
C LYS A 16 21.21 14.00 -7.20
N CYS A 17 20.38 14.64 -8.03
CA CYS A 17 20.71 14.84 -9.46
C CYS A 17 21.14 16.26 -9.81
N GLY A 18 21.05 17.23 -8.90
CA GLY A 18 21.44 18.62 -9.15
C GLY A 18 20.45 19.43 -9.99
N ASN A 19 19.38 18.85 -10.53
CA ASN A 19 18.41 19.58 -11.34
C ASN A 19 17.42 20.39 -10.46
N THR A 20 16.97 21.52 -10.99
CA THR A 20 15.91 22.36 -10.42
C THR A 20 14.55 21.94 -10.96
N TYR A 21 13.56 21.82 -10.08
CA TYR A 21 12.18 21.52 -10.45
C TYR A 21 11.21 22.40 -9.66
N PRO A 22 9.97 22.60 -10.14
CA PRO A 22 8.90 23.17 -9.32
C PRO A 22 8.75 22.42 -8.00
N ALA A 23 8.60 23.15 -6.89
CA ALA A 23 8.38 22.62 -5.55
C ALA A 23 6.94 22.11 -5.39
N THR A 24 6.51 21.23 -6.30
CA THR A 24 5.19 20.60 -6.31
C THR A 24 5.29 19.12 -5.93
N ILE A 25 4.13 18.51 -5.65
CA ILE A 25 4.01 17.10 -5.24
C ILE A 25 4.46 16.13 -6.35
N ASP A 26 4.41 16.58 -7.59
CA ASP A 26 4.78 15.79 -8.77
C ASP A 26 6.29 15.53 -8.81
N PHE A 27 7.10 16.55 -8.50
CA PHE A 27 8.55 16.45 -8.52
C PHE A 27 9.14 16.07 -7.17
N PHE A 28 8.59 16.58 -6.06
CA PHE A 28 9.11 16.31 -4.72
C PHE A 28 8.06 15.61 -3.85
N PRO A 29 8.33 14.37 -3.38
CA PRO A 29 7.41 13.71 -2.46
C PRO A 29 7.38 14.42 -1.10
N ARG A 30 6.21 14.42 -0.45
CA ARG A 30 6.07 14.92 0.92
C ARG A 30 6.44 13.85 1.94
N ASN A 31 7.06 14.25 3.05
CA ASN A 31 7.27 13.39 4.21
C ASN A 31 6.01 13.39 5.11
N ARG A 32 6.06 12.66 6.22
CA ARG A 32 4.94 12.58 7.19
C ARG A 32 4.57 13.94 7.82
N PHE A 33 5.49 14.91 7.79
CA PHE A 33 5.31 16.27 8.30
C PHE A 33 4.89 17.26 7.20
N LYS A 34 4.41 16.75 6.05
CA LYS A 34 3.99 17.53 4.88
C LYS A 34 5.11 18.36 4.21
N ASN A 35 6.35 18.20 4.62
CA ASN A 35 7.50 18.90 4.03
C ASN A 35 8.01 18.15 2.79
N PHE A 36 8.45 18.90 1.77
CA PHE A 36 9.07 18.31 0.58
C PHE A 36 10.43 17.71 0.92
N VAL A 37 10.62 16.43 0.59
CA VAL A 37 11.94 15.79 0.73
C VAL A 37 12.93 16.40 -0.26
N SER A 38 14.21 16.21 0.02
CA SER A 38 15.29 16.73 -0.81
C SER A 38 15.47 16.00 -2.16
N PRO A 39 15.46 14.65 -2.25
CA PRO A 39 15.56 13.97 -3.53
C PRO A 39 14.25 14.09 -4.33
N CYS A 40 14.36 14.30 -5.64
CA CYS A 40 13.20 14.32 -6.53
C CYS A 40 12.61 12.91 -6.66
N ARG A 41 11.38 12.85 -7.18
CA ARG A 41 10.61 11.60 -7.33
C ARG A 41 11.32 10.59 -8.25
N ILE A 42 12.04 11.06 -9.28
CA ILE A 42 12.82 10.22 -10.21
C ILE A 42 13.95 9.52 -9.43
N CYS A 43 14.82 10.30 -8.79
CA CYS A 43 15.94 9.76 -8.03
C CYS A 43 15.52 8.85 -6.87
N ARG A 44 14.35 9.12 -6.27
CA ARG A 44 13.77 8.27 -5.22
C ARG A 44 13.22 6.97 -5.80
N ARG A 45 12.60 7.00 -6.97
CA ARG A 45 12.13 5.79 -7.67
C ARG A 45 13.29 4.88 -8.03
N GLU A 46 14.38 5.43 -8.57
CA GLU A 46 15.59 4.65 -8.89
C GLU A 46 16.23 4.06 -7.63
N TYR A 47 16.35 4.85 -6.56
CA TYR A 47 16.84 4.36 -5.28
C TYR A 47 15.99 3.20 -4.76
N ASN A 48 14.66 3.36 -4.77
CA ASN A 48 13.75 2.28 -4.35
C ASN A 48 13.88 1.06 -5.27
N LYS A 49 14.00 1.24 -6.59
CA LYS A 49 14.20 0.13 -7.54
C LYS A 49 15.46 -0.65 -7.19
N LYS A 50 16.59 0.02 -6.93
CA LYS A 50 17.85 -0.61 -6.51
C LYS A 50 17.76 -1.26 -5.13
N TYR A 51 17.05 -0.64 -4.19
CA TYR A 51 16.88 -1.17 -2.84
C TYR A 51 16.05 -2.46 -2.83
N TYR A 52 14.96 -2.50 -3.61
CA TYR A 52 14.05 -3.64 -3.70
C TYR A 52 14.39 -4.65 -4.79
N SER A 53 15.39 -4.38 -5.65
CA SER A 53 15.88 -5.35 -6.62
C SER A 53 16.75 -6.44 -5.99
N ASP A 54 17.34 -6.15 -4.84
CA ASP A 54 18.15 -7.10 -4.08
C ASP A 54 17.21 -8.09 -3.35
N PRO A 55 17.22 -9.40 -3.70
CA PRO A 55 16.34 -10.38 -3.12
C PRO A 55 16.59 -10.59 -1.62
N ASP A 56 17.85 -10.47 -1.17
CA ASP A 56 18.22 -10.71 0.23
C ASP A 56 17.74 -9.56 1.12
N LYS A 57 17.93 -8.31 0.66
CA LYS A 57 17.38 -7.14 1.36
C LYS A 57 15.85 -7.20 1.43
N ARG A 58 15.21 -7.65 0.35
CA ARG A 58 13.75 -7.81 0.32
C ARG A 58 13.30 -8.92 1.27
N ALA A 59 13.97 -10.07 1.28
CA ALA A 59 13.67 -11.17 2.18
C ALA A 59 13.83 -10.75 3.64
N LYS A 60 14.92 -10.07 3.98
CA LYS A 60 15.15 -9.51 5.31
C LYS A 60 14.05 -8.54 5.72
N HIS A 61 13.66 -7.61 4.85
CA HIS A 61 12.58 -6.66 5.15
C HIS A 61 11.23 -7.37 5.42
N ILE A 62 10.93 -8.43 4.67
CA ILE A 62 9.75 -9.27 4.88
C ILE A 62 9.83 -9.95 6.25
N GLN A 63 10.99 -10.54 6.58
CA GLN A 63 11.21 -11.22 7.86
C GLN A 63 11.06 -10.25 9.04
N ASP A 64 11.71 -9.09 8.98
CA ASP A 64 11.59 -8.04 10.01
C ASP A 64 10.13 -7.60 10.21
N THR A 65 9.37 -7.52 9.11
CA THR A 65 7.94 -7.18 9.16
C THR A 65 7.11 -8.27 9.84
N ILE A 66 7.38 -9.55 9.53
CA ILE A 66 6.72 -10.70 10.17
C ILE A 66 7.04 -10.73 11.65
N ASP A 67 8.31 -10.59 12.02
CA ASP A 67 8.75 -10.63 13.42
C ASP A 67 8.17 -9.47 14.21
N TRP A 68 8.11 -8.27 13.62
CA TRP A 68 7.44 -7.13 14.24
C TRP A 68 5.95 -7.41 14.45
N GLN A 69 5.25 -7.95 13.45
CA GLN A 69 3.81 -8.31 13.57
C GLN A 69 3.58 -9.37 14.63
N ARG A 70 4.49 -10.35 14.76
CA ARG A 70 4.42 -11.41 15.77
C ARG A 70 4.59 -10.83 17.18
N LYS A 71 5.62 -10.01 17.38
CA LYS A 71 5.91 -9.33 18.66
C LYS A 71 4.81 -8.32 19.04
N ASN A 72 4.15 -7.71 18.05
CA ASN A 72 3.13 -6.66 18.25
C ASN A 72 1.73 -7.13 17.85
N ARG A 73 1.42 -8.42 18.03
CA ARG A 73 0.21 -9.07 17.50
C ARG A 73 -1.08 -8.35 17.90
N GLU A 74 -1.21 -7.96 19.17
CA GLU A 74 -2.40 -7.27 19.68
C GLU A 74 -2.57 -5.89 19.03
N LYS A 75 -1.51 -5.08 19.03
CA LYS A 75 -1.51 -3.74 18.41
C LYS A 75 -1.83 -3.82 16.91
N TYR A 76 -1.26 -4.80 16.22
CA TYR A 76 -1.52 -5.06 14.81
C TYR A 76 -2.98 -5.44 14.57
N ASN A 77 -3.53 -6.37 15.36
CA ASN A 77 -4.92 -6.81 15.28
C ASN A 77 -5.90 -5.68 15.61
N ALA A 78 -5.63 -4.86 16.62
CA ALA A 78 -6.44 -3.70 16.95
C ALA A 78 -6.48 -2.69 15.79
N ARG A 79 -5.33 -2.40 15.17
CA ARG A 79 -5.26 -1.55 13.97
C ARG A 79 -6.05 -2.15 12.80
N LEU A 80 -5.92 -3.44 12.54
CA LEU A 80 -6.67 -4.13 11.50
C LEU A 80 -8.18 -4.11 11.76
N SER A 81 -8.61 -4.34 13.00
CA SER A 81 -10.01 -4.29 13.42
C SER A 81 -10.60 -2.89 13.15
N LYS A 82 -9.93 -1.83 13.63
CA LYS A 82 -10.34 -0.44 13.36
C LYS A 82 -10.43 -0.15 11.87
N TYR A 83 -9.46 -0.61 11.08
CA TYR A 83 -9.48 -0.45 9.63
C TYR A 83 -10.66 -1.16 8.97
N ARG A 84 -10.94 -2.41 9.36
CA ARG A 84 -12.07 -3.21 8.84
C ARG A 84 -13.42 -2.59 9.17
N ILE A 85 -13.59 -2.08 10.38
CA ILE A 85 -14.81 -1.37 10.80
C ILE A 85 -14.98 -0.10 9.96
N LYS A 86 -13.96 0.76 9.92
CA LYS A 86 -13.98 2.03 9.17
C LYS A 86 -14.23 1.85 7.67
N ASN A 87 -13.72 0.76 7.09
CA ASN A 87 -13.80 0.50 5.64
C ASN A 87 -14.74 -0.66 5.28
N LYS A 88 -15.69 -1.03 6.16
CA LYS A 88 -16.54 -2.23 6.00
C LYS A 88 -17.24 -2.27 4.63
N THR A 89 -17.91 -1.19 4.24
CA THR A 89 -18.64 -1.10 2.96
C THR A 89 -17.69 -1.16 1.76
N LYS A 90 -16.55 -0.47 1.81
CA LYS A 90 -15.54 -0.50 0.76
C LYS A 90 -14.98 -1.92 0.56
N LEU A 91 -14.67 -2.61 1.65
CA LEU A 91 -14.20 -4.00 1.62
C LEU A 91 -15.28 -4.95 1.10
N ALA A 92 -16.53 -4.76 1.50
CA ALA A 92 -17.66 -5.57 0.98
C ALA A 92 -17.84 -5.40 -0.52
N ASN A 93 -17.81 -4.16 -1.03
CA ASN A 93 -17.92 -3.86 -2.46
C ASN A 93 -16.72 -4.42 -3.25
N TYR A 94 -15.50 -4.23 -2.73
CA TYR A 94 -14.31 -4.81 -3.33
C TYR A 94 -14.39 -6.34 -3.40
N ASN A 95 -14.76 -6.99 -2.29
CA ASN A 95 -14.91 -8.44 -2.23
C ASN A 95 -16.02 -8.92 -3.16
N ARG A 96 -17.15 -8.23 -3.25
CA ARG A 96 -18.24 -8.57 -4.18
C ARG A 96 -17.76 -8.55 -5.63
N LYS A 97 -17.09 -7.46 -6.04
CA LYS A 97 -16.57 -7.29 -7.41
C LYS A 97 -15.49 -8.33 -7.72
N TYR A 98 -14.49 -8.46 -6.85
CA TYR A 98 -13.33 -9.33 -7.08
C TYR A 98 -13.71 -10.81 -6.96
N MET A 99 -14.39 -11.21 -5.87
CA MET A 99 -14.80 -12.61 -5.68
C MET A 99 -15.86 -13.03 -6.70
N GLY A 100 -16.74 -12.12 -7.14
CA GLY A 100 -17.67 -12.40 -8.23
C GLY A 100 -16.95 -12.80 -9.51
N LYS A 101 -15.93 -12.03 -9.91
CA LYS A 101 -15.09 -12.35 -11.08
C LYS A 101 -14.29 -13.64 -10.86
N TRP A 102 -13.66 -13.80 -9.69
CA TRP A 102 -12.86 -14.98 -9.38
C TRP A 102 -13.69 -16.28 -9.40
N ARG A 103 -14.90 -16.26 -8.84
CA ARG A 103 -15.82 -17.40 -8.85
C ARG A 103 -16.23 -17.82 -10.25
N LYS A 104 -16.45 -16.85 -11.15
CA LYS A 104 -16.75 -17.11 -12.56
C LYS A 104 -15.56 -17.75 -13.28
N LEU A 105 -14.34 -17.32 -12.99
CA LEU A 105 -13.11 -17.86 -13.60
C LEU A 105 -12.69 -19.22 -13.02
N HIS A 106 -13.08 -19.54 -11.78
CA HIS A 106 -12.61 -20.73 -11.08
C HIS A 106 -13.75 -21.53 -10.42
N PRO A 107 -14.78 -21.96 -11.17
CA PRO A 107 -15.95 -22.63 -10.60
C PRO A 107 -15.60 -23.93 -9.86
N ASN A 108 -14.64 -24.71 -10.37
CA ASN A 108 -14.22 -25.97 -9.74
C ASN A 108 -13.53 -25.73 -8.39
N LYS A 109 -12.68 -24.70 -8.27
CA LYS A 109 -12.08 -24.32 -6.98
C LYS A 109 -13.13 -23.86 -5.98
N VAL A 110 -14.18 -23.16 -6.43
CA VAL A 110 -15.30 -22.77 -5.55
C VAL A 110 -16.02 -24.00 -5.01
N LYS A 111 -16.31 -24.98 -5.88
CA LYS A 111 -16.93 -26.25 -5.47
C LYS A 111 -16.06 -26.99 -4.45
N GLU A 112 -14.75 -27.07 -4.69
CA GLU A 112 -13.79 -27.71 -3.78
C GLU A 112 -13.74 -27.01 -2.41
N ILE A 113 -13.64 -25.67 -2.40
CA ILE A 113 -13.65 -24.89 -1.15
C ILE A 113 -14.94 -25.13 -0.38
N ASN A 114 -16.09 -25.12 -1.06
CA ASN A 114 -17.39 -25.37 -0.45
C ASN A 114 -17.46 -26.79 0.13
N LYS A 115 -17.01 -27.80 -0.62
CA LYS A 115 -16.94 -29.20 -0.16
C LYS A 115 -16.12 -29.32 1.12
N ARG A 116 -14.89 -28.80 1.13
CA ARG A 116 -14.01 -28.79 2.32
C ARG A 116 -14.65 -28.07 3.51
N TYR A 117 -15.41 -27.00 3.28
CA TYR A 117 -16.13 -26.28 4.33
C TYR A 117 -17.21 -27.16 4.97
N TYR A 118 -18.02 -27.86 4.17
CA TYR A 118 -19.07 -28.75 4.68
C TYR A 118 -18.51 -29.96 5.43
N GLU A 119 -17.45 -30.59 4.91
CA GLU A 119 -16.78 -31.72 5.56
C GLU A 119 -16.24 -31.33 6.95
N LYS A 120 -15.56 -30.18 7.06
CA LYS A 120 -15.08 -29.66 8.34
C LYS A 120 -16.20 -29.35 9.33
N ARG A 121 -17.37 -28.93 8.84
CA ARG A 121 -18.53 -28.64 9.69
C ARG A 121 -19.20 -29.92 10.18
N LYS A 122 -19.27 -30.96 9.35
CA LYS A 122 -19.86 -32.26 9.70
C LYS A 122 -19.08 -32.95 10.82
N GLY A 123 -17.75 -32.84 10.84
CA GLY A 123 -16.92 -33.44 11.90
C GLY A 123 -16.86 -32.67 13.23
N ARG A 124 -17.70 -31.64 13.42
CA ARG A 124 -17.80 -30.88 14.69
C ARG A 124 -19.10 -31.14 15.45
N ASN A 125 -20.05 -31.83 14.81
CA ASN A 125 -21.27 -32.33 15.44
C ASN A 125 -21.07 -33.81 15.77
#